data_AF-A0A4S0Q3V3-F1
#
_entry.id   AF-A0A4S0Q3V3-F1
#
_cell.length_a   1.000
_cell.length_b   1.000
_cell.length_c   1.000
_cell.angle_alpha   90.00
_cell.angle_beta   90.00
_cell.angle_gamma   90.00
#
_symmetry.space_group_name_H-M   'P 1'
#
loop_
_entity.id
_entity.type
_entity.pdbx_description
1 polymer ?
#
loop_
_entity_poly.entity_id
_entity_poly.type
_entity_poly.pdbx_seq_one_letter_code
_entity_poly.pdbx_strand_id
1 'polypeptide(L)'
;FNIAEAYVPAQQADGSFKAANGGVVGFFSLEMSSEQLATRIISEQTEISSSKIRRGEISEMDFEKLVACSQTMQKIPLFIDQTGGISIAQLSARARRLK
;
A
#
# COMPACT_ATOMS: atom_id res chain seq x y z
N PHE A 1 -5.01 1.72 -1.79
CA PHE A 1 -4.61 0.67 -2.74
C PHE A 1 -4.83 1.13 -4.18
N ASN A 2 -6.08 1.31 -4.62
CA ASN A 2 -6.44 1.61 -6.03
C ASN A 2 -5.66 2.77 -6.69
N ILE A 3 -5.41 3.89 -5.99
CA ILE A 3 -4.63 5.01 -6.54
C ILE A 3 -3.18 4.60 -6.86
N ALA A 4 -2.57 3.80 -6.00
CA ALA A 4 -1.21 3.29 -6.22
C ALA A 4 -1.22 2.22 -7.32
N GLU A 5 -2.22 1.34 -7.33
CA GLU A 5 -2.36 0.31 -8.37
C GLU A 5 -2.53 0.93 -9.77
N ALA A 6 -3.30 2.00 -9.88
CA ALA A 6 -3.51 2.72 -11.14
C ALA A 6 -2.34 3.63 -11.54
N TYR A 7 -1.20 3.59 -10.84
CA TYR A 7 -0.08 4.50 -11.08
C TYR A 7 0.56 4.28 -12.45
N VAL A 8 0.50 5.32 -13.28
CA VAL A 8 1.19 5.38 -14.57
C VAL A 8 2.10 6.60 -14.58
N PRO A 9 3.43 6.44 -14.53
CA PRO A 9 4.35 7.56 -14.65
C PRO A 9 4.43 8.02 -16.11
N ALA A 10 4.42 9.33 -16.32
CA ALA A 10 4.75 9.97 -17.59
C ALA A 10 5.95 10.90 -17.41
N GLN A 11 6.92 10.76 -18.29
CA GLN A 11 8.09 11.63 -18.32
C GLN A 11 7.71 13.00 -18.92
N GLN A 12 8.16 14.06 -18.27
CA GLN A 12 7.98 15.43 -18.72
C GLN A 12 9.16 15.89 -19.59
N ALA A 13 8.99 17.02 -20.26
CA ALA A 13 10.02 17.63 -21.11
C ALA A 13 11.29 18.02 -20.34
N ASP A 14 11.19 18.27 -19.04
CA ASP A 14 12.33 18.57 -18.15
C ASP A 14 13.02 17.31 -17.59
N GLY A 15 12.57 16.11 -18.00
CA GLY A 15 13.09 14.83 -17.53
C GLY A 15 12.47 14.33 -16.22
N SER A 16 11.64 15.13 -15.54
CA SER A 16 10.92 14.71 -14.33
C SER A 16 9.79 13.72 -14.66
N PHE A 17 9.34 12.95 -13.67
CA PHE A 17 8.17 12.09 -13.82
C PHE A 17 6.97 12.68 -13.08
N LYS A 18 5.80 12.65 -13.73
CA LYS A 18 4.52 12.97 -13.10
C LYS A 18 3.53 11.85 -13.37
N ALA A 19 2.61 11.62 -12.43
CA ALA A 19 1.53 10.67 -12.63
C ALA A 19 0.63 11.13 -13.79
N ALA A 20 0.54 10.34 -14.85
CA ALA A 20 -0.49 10.46 -15.87
C ALA A 20 -1.83 9.88 -15.38
N ASN A 21 -1.77 8.85 -14.55
CA ASN A 21 -2.91 8.29 -13.80
C ASN A 21 -2.44 7.80 -12.43
N GLY A 22 -3.36 7.70 -11.47
CA GLY A 22 -3.07 7.26 -10.12
C GLY A 22 -2.05 8.16 -9.41
N GLY A 23 -1.25 7.58 -8.52
CA GLY A 23 -0.20 8.32 -7.83
C GLY A 23 0.61 7.49 -6.86
N VAL A 24 1.76 8.04 -6.45
CA VAL A 24 2.52 7.52 -5.32
C VAL A 24 1.76 7.82 -4.03
N VAL A 25 1.51 6.80 -3.21
CA VAL A 25 0.71 6.91 -1.99
C VAL A 25 1.58 6.64 -0.77
N GLY A 26 1.68 7.61 0.13
CA GLY A 26 2.21 7.42 1.48
C GLY A 26 1.07 7.33 2.50
N PHE A 27 0.98 6.20 3.22
CA PHE A 27 0.04 5.98 4.32
C PHE A 27 0.78 6.10 5.64
N PHE A 28 0.49 7.16 6.41
CA PHE A 28 1.08 7.37 7.74
C PHE A 28 0.11 6.88 8.80
N SER A 29 0.45 5.76 9.43
CA SER A 29 -0.31 5.12 10.49
C SER A 29 0.31 5.42 11.84
N LEU A 30 -0.46 6.04 12.72
CA LEU A 30 0.04 6.46 14.04
C LEU A 30 -0.25 5.45 15.15
N GLU A 31 -1.15 4.50 14.90
CA GLU A 31 -1.66 3.56 15.92
C GLU A 31 -1.53 2.10 15.49
N MET A 32 -1.66 1.82 14.20
CA MET A 32 -1.61 0.47 13.66
C MET A 32 -0.28 0.16 13.01
N SER A 33 0.14 -1.10 13.10
CA SER A 33 1.31 -1.60 12.38
C SER A 33 1.04 -1.76 10.88
N SER A 34 2.10 -1.79 10.09
CA SER A 34 2.02 -2.00 8.64
C SER A 34 1.45 -3.38 8.31
N GLU A 35 1.74 -4.39 9.12
CA GLU A 35 1.21 -5.75 8.95
C GLU A 35 -0.31 -5.79 9.17
N GLN A 36 -0.81 -5.07 10.18
CA GLN A 36 -2.24 -4.97 10.44
C GLN A 36 -2.97 -4.25 9.30
N LEU A 37 -2.38 -3.18 8.78
CA LEU A 37 -2.92 -2.45 7.63
C LEU A 37 -2.85 -3.27 6.34
N ALA A 38 -1.73 -3.93 6.07
CA ALA A 38 -1.57 -4.80 4.91
C ALA A 38 -2.60 -5.93 4.93
N THR A 39 -2.83 -6.56 6.09
CA THR A 39 -3.87 -7.58 6.24
C THR A 39 -5.26 -7.06 5.91
N ARG A 40 -5.58 -5.81 6.27
CA ARG A 40 -6.87 -5.19 5.92
C ARG A 40 -6.98 -4.92 4.42
N ILE A 41 -5.92 -4.40 3.80
CA ILE A 41 -5.89 -4.16 2.35
C ILE A 41 -6.06 -5.48 1.60
N ILE A 42 -5.28 -6.50 1.94
CA ILE A 42 -5.39 -7.82 1.31
C ILE A 42 -6.80 -8.39 1.49
N SER A 43 -7.35 -8.31 2.70
CA SER A 43 -8.71 -8.78 3.00
C SER A 43 -9.78 -8.11 2.13
N GLU A 44 -9.66 -6.80 1.90
CA GLU A 44 -10.52 -6.04 1.00
C GLU A 44 -10.37 -6.51 -0.45
N GLN A 45 -9.13 -6.62 -0.94
CA GLN A 45 -8.85 -6.92 -2.34
C GLN A 45 -9.13 -8.38 -2.74
N THR A 46 -9.02 -9.32 -1.80
CA THR A 46 -9.26 -10.75 -2.06
C THR A 46 -10.65 -11.22 -1.65
N GLU A 47 -11.44 -10.35 -1.02
CA GLU A 47 -12.74 -10.68 -0.41
C GLU A 47 -12.66 -11.81 0.64
N ILE A 48 -11.48 -12.03 1.21
CA ILE A 48 -11.26 -13.03 2.28
C ILE A 48 -11.26 -12.29 3.61
N SER A 49 -12.08 -12.74 4.57
CA SER A 49 -12.13 -12.11 5.90
C SER A 49 -10.76 -12.04 6.57
N SER A 50 -10.38 -10.86 7.07
CA SER A 50 -9.16 -10.67 7.87
C SER A 50 -9.07 -11.63 9.07
N SER A 51 -10.22 -12.09 9.58
CA SER A 51 -10.33 -13.06 10.67
C SER A 51 -9.83 -14.45 10.24
N LYS A 52 -10.22 -14.90 9.03
CA LYS A 52 -9.77 -16.17 8.44
C LYS A 52 -8.28 -16.11 8.13
N ILE A 53 -7.82 -15.00 7.53
CA ILE A 53 -6.40 -14.78 7.21
C ILE A 53 -5.53 -14.90 8.47
N ARG A 54 -5.92 -14.23 9.57
CA ARG A 54 -5.17 -14.29 10.84
C ARG A 54 -5.17 -15.66 11.49
N ARG A 55 -6.25 -16.44 11.35
CA ARG A 55 -6.36 -17.79 11.93
C ARG A 55 -5.75 -18.89 11.06
N GLY A 56 -5.33 -18.57 9.83
CA GLY A 56 -4.87 -19.58 8.88
C GLY A 56 -5.98 -20.49 8.33
N GLU A 57 -7.25 -20.08 8.46
CA GLU A 57 -8.41 -20.80 7.92
C GLU A 57 -8.57 -20.49 6.41
N ILE A 58 -7.60 -20.91 5.62
CA ILE A 58 -7.41 -20.50 4.24
C ILE A 58 -7.42 -21.74 3.35
N SER A 59 -8.30 -21.76 2.35
CA SER A 59 -8.27 -22.82 1.32
C SER A 59 -7.08 -22.63 0.37
N GLU A 60 -6.75 -23.63 -0.43
CA GLU A 60 -5.69 -23.51 -1.45
C GLU A 60 -5.99 -22.37 -2.45
N MET A 61 -7.24 -22.26 -2.89
CA MET A 61 -7.69 -21.18 -3.78
C MET A 61 -7.61 -19.80 -3.11
N ASP A 62 -7.94 -19.71 -1.82
CA ASP A 62 -7.78 -18.47 -1.06
C ASP A 62 -6.30 -18.09 -0.94
N PHE A 63 -5.43 -19.08 -0.72
CA PHE A 63 -3.99 -18.86 -0.64
C PHE A 63 -3.42 -18.29 -1.94
N GLU A 64 -3.82 -18.83 -3.09
CA GLU A 64 -3.43 -18.29 -4.40
C GLU A 64 -3.83 -16.82 -4.56
N LYS A 65 -5.06 -16.45 -4.17
CA LYS A 65 -5.53 -15.06 -4.20
C LYS A 65 -4.70 -14.14 -3.29
N LEU A 66 -4.38 -14.59 -2.09
CA LEU A 66 -3.56 -13.83 -1.13
C LEU A 66 -2.16 -13.60 -1.68
N VAL A 67 -1.54 -14.62 -2.26
CA VAL A 67 -0.21 -14.52 -2.90
C VAL A 67 -0.25 -13.55 -4.07
N ALA A 68 -1.24 -13.65 -4.97
CA ALA A 68 -1.39 -12.74 -6.09
C ALA A 68 -1.56 -11.28 -5.64
N CYS A 69 -2.42 -11.03 -4.65
CA CYS A 69 -2.62 -9.70 -4.08
C CYS A 69 -1.34 -9.16 -3.43
N SER A 70 -0.62 -9.99 -2.66
CA SER A 70 0.67 -9.61 -2.06
C SER A 70 1.70 -9.22 -3.11
N GLN A 71 1.80 -9.99 -4.21
CA GLN A 71 2.69 -9.66 -5.32
C GLN A 71 2.33 -8.35 -6.01
N THR A 72 1.04 -8.03 -6.16
CA THR A 72 0.59 -6.72 -6.65
C THR A 72 0.99 -5.61 -5.68
N MET A 73 0.71 -5.78 -4.38
CA MET A 73 1.06 -4.80 -3.35
C MET A 73 2.56 -4.48 -3.29
N GLN A 74 3.43 -5.46 -3.57
CA GLN A 74 4.88 -5.25 -3.62
C GLN A 74 5.35 -4.38 -4.80
N LYS A 75 4.56 -4.32 -5.88
CA LYS A 75 4.95 -3.61 -7.13
C LYS A 75 4.40 -2.19 -7.20
N ILE A 76 3.28 -1.92 -6.53
CA ILE A 76 2.63 -0.62 -6.58
C ILE A 76 3.33 0.38 -5.64
N PRO A 77 3.33 1.69 -5.94
CA PRO A 77 3.94 2.72 -5.10
C PRO A 77 3.07 3.06 -3.87
N LEU A 78 2.80 2.07 -3.03
CA LEU A 78 2.09 2.20 -1.76
C LEU A 78 3.07 2.02 -0.61
N PHE A 79 3.39 3.11 0.07
CA PHE A 79 4.33 3.14 1.18
C PHE A 79 3.57 3.28 2.49
N ILE A 80 3.86 2.42 3.47
CA ILE A 80 3.26 2.51 4.81
C ILE A 80 4.35 2.92 5.80
N ASP A 81 4.06 3.97 6.55
CA ASP A 81 4.87 4.44 7.67
C ASP A 81 4.06 4.25 8.95
N GLN A 82 4.46 3.28 9.79
CA GLN A 82 3.78 2.94 11.04
C GLN A 82 4.31 3.73 12.26
N THR A 83 5.06 4.80 12.04
CA THR A 83 5.68 5.53 13.14
C THR A 83 4.62 6.33 13.91
N GLY A 84 4.31 5.90 15.13
CA GLY A 84 3.48 6.65 16.06
C GLY A 84 4.15 7.95 16.52
N GLY A 85 3.34 8.95 16.89
CA GLY A 85 3.82 10.19 17.52
C GLY A 85 4.71 11.09 16.64
N ILE A 86 4.69 10.93 15.31
CA ILE A 86 5.45 11.81 14.42
C ILE A 86 4.87 13.24 14.41
N SER A 87 5.76 14.22 14.39
CA SER A 87 5.36 15.61 14.17
C SER A 87 4.95 15.84 12.70
N ILE A 88 4.15 16.89 12.46
CA ILE A 88 3.77 17.32 11.10
C ILE A 88 4.98 17.63 10.23
N ALA A 89 6.05 18.18 10.81
CA ALA A 89 7.29 18.46 10.10
C ALA A 89 7.99 17.17 9.62
N GLN A 90 8.05 16.15 10.48
CA GLN A 90 8.62 14.84 10.12
C GLN A 90 7.77 14.13 9.06
N LEU A 91 6.45 14.13 9.21
CA LEU A 91 5.51 13.59 8.21
C LEU A 91 5.73 14.27 6.85
N SER A 92 5.73 15.61 6.82
CA SER A 92 5.92 16.38 5.59
C SER A 92 7.26 16.11 4.93
N ALA A 93 8.34 15.98 5.71
CA ALA A 93 9.67 15.66 5.20
C ALA A 93 9.72 14.25 4.58
N ARG A 94 9.09 13.25 5.21
CA ARG A 94 9.02 11.87 4.68
C ARG A 94 8.16 11.80 3.41
N ALA A 95 7.01 12.46 3.40
CA ALA A 95 6.12 12.49 2.24
C ALA A 95 6.79 13.13 1.00
N ARG A 96 7.61 14.17 1.18
CA ARG A 96 8.36 14.79 0.08
C ARG A 96 9.39 13.87 -0.56
N ARG A 97 9.93 12.89 0.17
CA ARG A 97 10.92 11.93 -0.34
C ARG A 97 10.32 10.83 -1.22
N LEU A 98 8.99 10.69 -1.23
CA LEU A 98 8.28 9.71 -2.06
C LEU A 98 8.06 10.19 -3.50
N LYS A 99 8.42 11.43 -3.83
CA LYS A 99 8.26 12.05 -5.16
C LYS A 99 9.56 12.04 -5.94
#